data_AF-A0A848ZUC7-F1
#
_entry.id   AF-A0A848ZUC7-F1
#
_cell.length_a   1.000
_cell.length_b   1.000
_cell.length_c   1.000
_cell.angle_alpha   90.00
_cell.angle_beta   90.00
_cell.angle_gamma   90.00
#
_symmetry.space_group_name_H-M   'P 1'
#
loop_
_entity.id
_entity.type
_entity.pdbx_description
1 polymer ?
#
loop_
_entity_poly.entity_id
_entity_poly.type
_entity_poly.pdbx_seq_one_letter_code
_entity_poly.pdbx_strand_id
1 'polypeptide(L)'
;MKKGAKFYLKSLFKLTVLFFVFLGTTNTSLAQDTEGQQTNEQELDSVKTGVALGKLVMENPDSIVSKYTYDPNMDRYVYTVSVGDFDIDYPIILTPEQYYELVRKEGMKSYFKEKIDAFTGKKQGSEEARKNLLPNFYVDNSFFESVFGGNTIEVIPQGSVAMDLGVIWQKNDNPSL
;
A
#
# COMPACT_ATOMS: atom_id res chain seq x y z
N MET A 1 -5.02 74.01 -46.50
CA MET A 1 -5.64 74.48 -45.23
C MET A 1 -6.42 73.28 -44.68
N LYS A 2 -6.31 72.78 -43.44
CA LYS A 2 -5.84 73.30 -42.15
C LYS A 2 -5.04 72.21 -41.41
N LYS A 3 -4.04 72.63 -40.65
CA LYS A 3 -3.16 71.80 -39.81
C LYS A 3 -3.97 71.18 -38.65
N GLY A 4 -3.79 69.88 -38.39
CA GLY A 4 -4.41 69.18 -37.26
C GLY A 4 -3.87 69.65 -35.91
N ALA A 5 -4.75 69.87 -34.94
CA ALA A 5 -4.42 70.36 -33.61
C ALA A 5 -3.75 69.28 -32.77
N LYS A 6 -2.56 69.56 -32.23
CA LYS A 6 -1.92 68.72 -31.21
C LYS A 6 -2.59 69.01 -29.86
N PHE A 7 -3.19 68.00 -29.24
CA PHE A 7 -3.89 68.14 -27.97
C PHE A 7 -2.88 68.12 -26.82
N TYR A 8 -2.56 69.29 -26.26
CA TYR A 8 -1.69 69.40 -25.09
C TYR A 8 -2.52 69.26 -23.82
N LEU A 9 -2.52 68.06 -23.24
CA LEU A 9 -3.13 67.79 -21.94
C LEU A 9 -2.35 68.56 -20.85
N LYS A 10 -3.01 69.47 -20.12
CA LYS A 10 -2.38 70.32 -19.10
C LYS A 10 -1.67 69.47 -18.03
N SER A 11 -0.48 69.88 -17.60
CA SER A 11 0.36 69.14 -16.62
C SER A 11 -0.40 68.77 -15.34
N LEU A 12 -1.24 69.69 -14.85
CA LEU A 12 -2.11 69.47 -13.69
C LEU A 12 -3.09 68.30 -13.88
N PHE A 13 -3.61 68.08 -15.09
CA PHE A 13 -4.51 66.97 -15.39
C PHE A 13 -3.77 65.62 -15.45
N LYS A 14 -2.50 65.62 -15.88
CA LYS A 14 -1.66 64.42 -15.80
C LYS A 14 -1.33 64.07 -14.35
N LEU A 15 -1.10 65.07 -13.50
CA LEU A 15 -0.82 64.88 -12.07
C LEU A 15 -2.04 64.33 -11.32
N THR A 16 -3.25 64.84 -11.60
CA THR A 16 -4.48 64.33 -10.96
C THR A 16 -4.79 62.89 -11.38
N VAL A 17 -4.56 62.52 -12.65
CA VAL A 17 -4.72 61.13 -13.10
C VAL A 17 -3.70 60.20 -12.41
N LEU A 18 -2.45 60.64 -12.27
CA LEU A 18 -1.42 59.87 -11.55
C LEU A 18 -1.75 59.68 -10.06
N PHE A 19 -2.33 60.70 -9.42
CA PHE A 19 -2.76 60.65 -8.03
C PHE A 19 -3.93 59.67 -7.80
N PHE A 20 -4.91 59.63 -8.72
CA PHE A 20 -6.01 58.67 -8.67
C PHE A 20 -5.55 57.22 -8.91
N VAL A 21 -4.54 57.00 -9.77
CA VAL A 21 -3.94 55.68 -9.96
C VAL A 21 -3.19 55.21 -8.70
N PHE A 22 -2.55 56.12 -7.98
CA PHE A 22 -1.84 55.79 -6.73
C PHE A 22 -2.80 55.53 -5.55
N LEU A 23 -3.89 56.30 -5.44
CA LEU A 23 -4.94 56.09 -4.42
C LEU A 23 -5.77 54.81 -4.66
N GLY A 24 -5.86 54.31 -5.89
CA GLY A 24 -6.57 53.08 -6.22
C GLY A 24 -5.88 51.79 -5.76
N THR A 25 -4.66 51.86 -5.19
CA THR A 25 -3.88 50.67 -4.77
C THR A 25 -3.86 50.43 -3.26
N THR A 26 -4.52 51.25 -2.44
CA THR A 26 -4.72 50.91 -1.02
C THR A 26 -5.89 49.93 -0.90
N ASN A 27 -5.59 48.65 -1.02
CA ASN A 27 -6.52 47.58 -0.63
C ASN A 27 -6.88 47.78 0.85
N THR A 28 -8.16 47.95 1.12
CA THR A 28 -8.74 47.84 2.46
C THR A 28 -8.62 46.39 2.92
N SER A 29 -7.78 46.12 3.92
CA SER A 29 -7.81 44.87 4.65
C SER A 29 -9.10 44.80 5.47
N LEU A 30 -10.12 44.15 4.91
CA LEU A 30 -11.25 43.63 5.65
C LEU A 30 -10.76 42.41 6.43
N ALA A 31 -10.68 42.53 7.75
CA ALA A 31 -10.63 41.39 8.64
C ALA A 31 -11.99 40.70 8.57
N GLN A 32 -12.05 39.58 7.85
CA GLN A 32 -13.16 38.65 7.92
C GLN A 32 -12.55 37.29 8.23
N ASP A 33 -12.75 36.86 9.48
CA ASP A 33 -12.46 35.53 9.96
C ASP A 33 -13.22 34.53 9.10
N THR A 34 -12.53 33.84 8.20
CA THR A 34 -12.99 32.57 7.63
C THR A 34 -11.74 31.77 7.28
N GLU A 35 -11.62 30.66 7.98
CA GLU A 35 -10.57 29.66 7.89
C GLU A 35 -10.34 29.23 6.44
N GLY A 36 -9.07 29.22 6.02
CA GLY A 36 -8.64 28.55 4.79
C GLY A 36 -8.05 29.47 3.74
N GLN A 37 -6.75 29.77 3.85
CA GLN A 37 -5.82 29.74 2.72
C GLN A 37 -4.38 29.76 3.24
N GLN A 38 -3.69 28.65 3.05
CA GLN A 38 -2.32 28.40 3.48
C GLN A 38 -1.35 29.33 2.76
N THR A 39 -0.57 30.07 3.54
CA THR A 39 0.64 30.77 3.09
C THR A 39 1.60 29.75 2.50
N ASN A 40 1.90 29.86 1.20
CA ASN A 40 2.98 29.12 0.57
C ASN A 40 4.33 29.67 1.04
N GLU A 41 4.76 29.24 2.22
CA GLU A 41 6.18 29.28 2.60
C GLU A 41 6.84 28.08 1.92
N GLN A 42 7.70 28.34 0.92
CA GLN A 42 8.52 27.29 0.33
C GLN A 42 9.52 26.81 1.37
N GLU A 43 9.30 25.61 1.91
CA GLU A 43 10.28 24.90 2.72
C GLU A 43 11.57 24.72 1.90
N LEU A 44 12.69 25.20 2.44
CA LEU A 44 14.03 24.94 1.91
C LEU A 44 14.26 23.42 1.88
N ASP A 45 14.31 22.84 0.68
CA ASP A 45 14.59 21.42 0.45
C ASP A 45 16.03 21.10 0.89
N SER A 46 16.16 20.75 2.17
CA SER A 46 17.40 20.24 2.72
C SER A 46 17.48 18.76 2.39
N VAL A 47 18.14 18.42 1.28
CA VAL A 47 18.51 17.02 0.98
C VAL A 47 19.31 16.49 2.16
N LYS A 48 18.71 15.59 2.94
CA LYS A 48 19.39 14.87 4.02
C LYS A 48 20.52 14.03 3.41
N THR A 49 21.72 14.56 3.34
CA THR A 49 22.94 13.81 3.03
C THR A 49 23.33 12.97 4.24
N GLY A 50 22.53 11.92 4.51
CA GLY A 50 22.86 10.83 5.42
C GLY A 50 23.38 9.63 4.65
N VAL A 51 24.29 8.87 5.25
CA VAL A 51 24.66 7.54 4.74
C VAL A 51 23.41 6.67 4.79
N ALA A 52 22.91 6.25 3.63
CA ALA A 52 21.87 5.23 3.55
C ALA A 52 22.47 3.91 4.05
N LEU A 53 22.38 3.67 5.37
CA LEU A 53 22.66 2.36 5.93
C LEU A 53 21.76 1.36 5.20
N GLY A 54 22.38 0.44 4.47
CA GLY A 54 21.65 -0.56 3.69
C GLY A 54 20.60 -1.25 4.54
N LYS A 55 19.45 -1.58 3.93
CA LYS A 55 18.39 -2.29 4.62
C LYS A 55 18.92 -3.65 5.06
N LEU A 56 18.95 -3.91 6.37
CA LEU A 56 19.25 -5.25 6.89
C LEU A 56 18.20 -6.22 6.34
N VAL A 57 18.63 -7.14 5.48
CA VAL A 57 17.79 -8.23 5.00
C VAL A 57 17.91 -9.36 6.02
N MET A 58 16.89 -9.48 6.86
CA MET A 58 16.76 -10.65 7.74
C MET A 58 16.19 -11.82 6.93
N GLU A 59 16.73 -13.01 7.16
CA GLU A 59 16.18 -14.25 6.61
C GLU A 59 14.77 -14.48 7.16
N ASN A 60 13.98 -15.28 6.42
CA ASN A 60 12.67 -15.65 6.92
C ASN A 60 12.89 -16.52 8.17
N PRO A 61 12.30 -16.18 9.33
CA PRO A 61 12.43 -17.04 10.50
C PRO A 61 11.86 -18.43 10.19
N ASP A 62 12.39 -19.45 10.86
CA ASP A 62 11.86 -20.81 10.77
C ASP A 62 10.35 -20.83 11.05
N SER A 63 9.66 -21.73 10.36
CA SER A 63 8.22 -21.93 10.54
C SER A 63 7.89 -22.14 12.01
N ILE A 64 6.86 -21.47 12.50
CA ILE A 64 6.44 -21.61 13.90
C ILE A 64 5.88 -23.02 14.13
N VAL A 65 5.24 -23.60 13.11
CA VAL A 65 4.67 -24.94 13.08
C VAL A 65 5.73 -26.04 13.28
N SER A 66 6.91 -25.91 12.68
CA SER A 66 7.94 -26.97 12.73
C SER A 66 8.53 -27.20 14.13
N LYS A 67 8.23 -26.29 15.06
CA LYS A 67 8.72 -26.37 16.44
C LYS A 67 7.76 -27.09 17.39
N TYR A 68 6.52 -27.35 16.98
CA TYR A 68 5.55 -28.07 17.79
C TYR A 68 5.70 -29.58 17.62
N THR A 69 5.68 -30.31 18.73
CA THR A 69 5.72 -31.78 18.78
C THR A 69 4.39 -32.32 19.28
N TYR A 70 3.85 -33.35 18.64
CA TYR A 70 2.59 -33.98 19.05
C TYR A 70 2.82 -35.00 20.18
N ASP A 71 2.04 -34.90 21.26
CA ASP A 71 1.96 -35.88 22.32
C ASP A 71 0.67 -36.73 22.20
N PRO A 72 0.77 -38.02 21.86
CA PRO A 72 -0.39 -38.91 21.72
C PRO A 72 -1.15 -39.20 23.03
N ASN A 73 -0.51 -39.04 24.19
CA ASN A 73 -1.16 -39.38 25.47
C ASN A 73 -2.15 -38.31 25.90
N MET A 74 -1.82 -37.05 25.62
CA MET A 74 -2.65 -35.90 25.96
C MET A 74 -3.48 -35.39 24.77
N ASP A 75 -3.21 -35.89 23.56
CA ASP A 75 -3.76 -35.40 22.30
C ASP A 75 -3.52 -33.89 22.13
N ARG A 76 -2.27 -33.44 22.33
CA ARG A 76 -1.89 -32.03 22.29
C ARG A 76 -0.59 -31.82 21.54
N TYR A 77 -0.43 -30.62 21.00
CA TYR A 77 0.84 -30.14 20.44
C TYR A 77 1.57 -29.31 21.48
N VAL A 78 2.85 -29.62 21.71
CA VAL A 78 3.69 -28.98 22.72
C VAL A 78 4.87 -28.30 22.04
N TYR A 79 5.08 -27.03 22.35
CA TYR A 79 6.25 -26.26 21.93
C TYR A 79 7.14 -25.97 23.14
N THR A 80 8.39 -26.43 23.09
CA THR A 80 9.41 -26.23 24.12
C THR A 80 10.61 -25.50 23.53
N VAL A 81 11.15 -24.55 24.29
CA VAL A 81 12.41 -23.86 23.93
C VAL A 81 13.50 -24.36 24.87
N SER A 82 14.40 -25.21 24.34
CA SER A 82 15.56 -25.71 25.07
C SER A 82 16.86 -25.17 24.48
N VAL A 83 17.86 -24.95 25.33
CA VAL A 83 19.26 -24.72 24.92
C VAL A 83 20.14 -25.73 25.62
N GLY A 84 20.74 -26.62 24.82
CA GLY A 84 21.42 -27.79 25.34
C GLY A 84 20.43 -28.72 26.05
N ASP A 85 20.68 -28.98 27.34
CA ASP A 85 19.86 -29.86 28.17
C ASP A 85 18.88 -29.12 29.09
N PHE A 86 18.78 -27.79 28.96
CA PHE A 86 17.94 -26.96 29.82
C PHE A 86 16.79 -26.32 29.04
N ASP A 87 15.58 -26.47 29.56
CA ASP A 87 14.40 -25.75 29.09
C ASP A 87 14.45 -24.30 29.60
N ILE A 88 14.44 -23.33 28.68
CA ILE A 88 14.51 -21.90 29.02
C ILE A 88 13.13 -21.35 29.37
N ASP A 89 12.07 -21.92 28.81
CA ASP A 89 10.71 -21.38 28.90
C ASP A 89 9.67 -22.48 29.10
N TYR A 90 8.49 -22.10 29.59
CA TYR A 90 7.37 -23.00 29.79
C TYR A 90 6.79 -23.48 28.46
N PRO A 91 6.38 -24.76 28.38
CA PRO A 91 5.82 -25.29 27.15
C PRO A 91 4.50 -24.62 26.79
N ILE A 92 4.34 -24.24 25.53
CA ILE A 92 3.06 -23.81 24.98
C ILE A 92 2.32 -25.04 24.47
N ILE A 93 1.15 -25.32 25.04
CA ILE A 93 0.34 -26.49 24.71
C ILE A 93 -0.88 -26.05 23.91
N LEU A 94 -1.07 -26.62 22.73
CA LEU A 94 -2.21 -26.37 21.85
C LEU A 94 -3.07 -27.62 21.69
N THR A 95 -4.38 -27.42 21.55
CA THR A 95 -5.26 -28.48 21.05
C THR A 95 -5.00 -28.73 19.56
N PRO A 96 -5.38 -29.90 19.01
CA PRO A 96 -5.23 -30.17 17.57
C PRO A 96 -5.94 -29.12 16.71
N GLU A 97 -7.12 -28.68 17.13
CA GLU A 97 -7.88 -27.63 16.43
C GLU A 97 -7.14 -26.28 16.41
N GLN A 98 -6.59 -25.86 17.55
CA GLN A 98 -5.79 -24.63 17.64
C GLN A 98 -4.52 -24.69 16.79
N TYR A 99 -3.87 -25.86 16.78
CA TYR A 99 -2.70 -26.08 15.93
C TYR A 99 -3.06 -25.98 14.45
N TYR A 100 -4.13 -26.63 13.99
CA TYR A 100 -4.56 -26.53 12.60
C TYR A 100 -4.95 -25.11 12.20
N GLU A 101 -5.58 -24.36 13.10
CA GLU A 101 -5.87 -22.95 12.86
C GLU A 101 -4.59 -22.13 12.67
N LEU A 102 -3.58 -22.36 13.50
CA LEU A 102 -2.27 -21.72 13.40
C LEU A 102 -1.59 -22.06 12.08
N VAL A 103 -1.55 -23.35 11.71
CA VAL A 103 -1.00 -23.84 10.44
C VAL A 103 -1.68 -23.15 9.25
N ARG A 104 -3.01 -23.09 9.26
CA ARG A 104 -3.80 -22.42 8.22
C ARG A 104 -3.45 -20.94 8.10
N LYS A 105 -3.33 -20.24 9.23
CA LYS A 105 -2.98 -18.81 9.27
C LYS A 105 -1.57 -18.56 8.72
N GLU A 106 -0.61 -19.41 9.08
CA GLU A 106 0.75 -19.34 8.57
C GLU A 106 0.80 -19.64 7.07
N GLY A 107 0.08 -20.66 6.61
CA GLY A 107 -0.03 -21.02 5.19
C GLY A 107 -0.59 -19.88 4.33
N MET A 108 -1.68 -19.23 4.77
CA MET A 108 -2.22 -18.05 4.09
C MET A 108 -1.20 -16.91 4.02
N LYS A 109 -0.49 -16.63 5.12
CA LYS A 109 0.54 -15.58 5.16
C LYS A 109 1.69 -15.89 4.19
N SER A 110 2.14 -17.14 4.14
CA SER A 110 3.18 -17.60 3.21
C SER A 110 2.73 -17.45 1.76
N TYR A 111 1.53 -17.92 1.43
CA TYR A 111 0.95 -17.83 0.09
C TYR A 111 0.87 -16.38 -0.41
N PHE A 112 0.33 -15.47 0.39
CA PHE A 112 0.24 -14.06 -0.02
C PHE A 112 1.61 -13.39 -0.11
N LYS A 113 2.56 -13.76 0.75
CA LYS A 113 3.93 -13.28 0.68
C LYS A 113 4.59 -13.71 -0.64
N GLU A 114 4.48 -14.99 -1.00
CA GLU A 114 5.00 -15.52 -2.26
C GLU A 114 4.36 -14.83 -3.48
N LYS A 115 3.03 -14.62 -3.44
CA LYS A 115 2.31 -13.90 -4.50
C LYS A 115 2.83 -12.46 -4.68
N ILE A 116 3.05 -11.73 -3.59
CA ILE A 116 3.58 -10.36 -3.62
C ILE A 116 5.03 -10.35 -4.10
N ASP A 117 5.85 -11.28 -3.62
CA ASP A 117 7.26 -11.42 -4.02
C ASP A 117 7.37 -11.68 -5.54
N ALA A 118 6.52 -12.55 -6.08
CA ALA A 118 6.44 -12.84 -7.51
C ALA A 118 5.90 -11.66 -8.33
N PHE A 119 4.93 -10.90 -7.82
CA PHE A 119 4.41 -9.70 -8.50
C PHE A 119 5.42 -8.55 -8.52
N THR A 120 6.11 -8.30 -7.41
CA THR A 120 7.00 -7.14 -7.27
C THR A 120 8.32 -7.29 -8.02
N GLY A 121 8.72 -8.50 -8.38
CA GLY A 121 9.93 -8.74 -9.18
C GLY A 121 11.25 -8.45 -8.43
N LYS A 122 11.21 -8.19 -7.12
CA LYS A 122 12.35 -7.66 -6.34
C LYS A 122 13.30 -8.74 -5.83
N LYS A 123 12.97 -10.02 -6.00
CA LYS A 123 13.73 -11.18 -5.50
C LYS A 123 14.33 -11.98 -6.66
N GLN A 124 15.54 -12.51 -6.48
CA GLN A 124 16.12 -13.47 -7.43
C GLN A 124 15.17 -14.68 -7.60
N GLY A 125 14.83 -15.04 -8.84
CA GLY A 125 13.84 -16.09 -9.16
C GLY A 125 12.38 -15.62 -9.28
N SER A 126 12.10 -14.33 -9.04
CA SER A 126 10.74 -13.78 -9.18
C SER A 126 10.20 -13.81 -10.60
N GLU A 127 11.06 -13.92 -11.62
CA GLU A 127 10.65 -13.99 -13.02
C GLU A 127 9.93 -15.29 -13.38
N GLU A 128 10.39 -16.40 -12.83
CA GLU A 128 9.77 -17.72 -12.98
C GLU A 128 8.51 -17.83 -12.12
N ALA A 129 8.57 -17.34 -10.88
CA ALA A 129 7.40 -17.29 -10.00
C ALA A 129 6.29 -16.38 -10.55
N ARG A 130 6.65 -15.30 -11.26
CA ARG A 130 5.71 -14.42 -11.96
C ARG A 130 4.99 -15.15 -13.10
N LYS A 131 5.66 -16.04 -13.83
CA LYS A 131 5.02 -16.85 -14.89
C LYS A 131 3.89 -17.73 -14.31
N ASN A 132 4.09 -18.29 -13.12
CA ASN A 132 3.05 -19.09 -12.44
C ASN A 132 1.81 -18.28 -12.01
N LEU A 133 1.94 -16.95 -11.89
CA LEU A 133 0.82 -16.07 -11.50
C LEU A 133 0.06 -15.48 -12.69
N LEU A 134 0.59 -15.59 -13.91
CA LEU A 134 -0.06 -15.10 -15.10
C LEU A 134 -1.03 -16.16 -15.65
N PRO A 135 -2.21 -15.75 -16.15
CA PRO A 135 -3.21 -16.67 -16.68
C PRO A 135 -2.78 -17.45 -17.93
N ASN A 136 -1.69 -17.03 -18.58
CA ASN A 136 -1.15 -17.70 -19.77
C ASN A 136 0.00 -18.62 -19.35
N PHE A 137 -0.28 -19.92 -19.24
CA PHE A 137 0.75 -20.93 -18.97
C PHE A 137 1.46 -21.30 -20.27
N TYR A 138 2.79 -21.17 -20.29
CA TYR A 138 3.64 -21.71 -21.35
C TYR A 138 4.00 -23.16 -21.00
N VAL A 139 3.49 -24.12 -21.78
CA VAL A 139 3.83 -25.54 -21.61
C VAL A 139 4.91 -25.87 -22.63
N ASP A 140 6.18 -25.84 -22.23
CA ASP A 140 7.30 -26.30 -23.04
C ASP A 140 7.33 -27.85 -23.05
N ASN A 141 6.37 -28.45 -23.74
CA ASN A 141 6.33 -29.89 -23.96
C ASN A 141 5.95 -30.19 -25.41
N SER A 142 6.89 -30.74 -26.17
CA SER A 142 6.74 -31.12 -27.59
C SER A 142 5.60 -32.10 -27.82
N PHE A 143 5.25 -32.92 -26.82
CA PHE A 143 4.08 -33.79 -26.88
C PHE A 143 2.77 -32.99 -26.86
N PHE A 144 2.69 -31.94 -26.03
CA PHE A 144 1.49 -31.12 -25.87
C PHE A 144 1.23 -30.24 -27.11
N GLU A 145 2.29 -29.68 -27.69
CA GLU A 145 2.22 -28.93 -28.96
C GLU A 145 1.66 -29.79 -30.10
N SER A 146 2.08 -31.06 -30.20
CA SER A 146 1.67 -31.97 -31.28
C SER A 146 0.20 -32.39 -31.22
N VAL A 147 -0.40 -32.45 -30.03
CA VAL A 147 -1.79 -32.89 -29.83
C VAL A 147 -2.76 -31.71 -29.87
N PHE A 148 -2.35 -30.52 -29.41
CA PHE A 148 -3.24 -29.38 -29.22
C PHE A 148 -2.96 -28.19 -30.16
N GLY A 149 -1.89 -28.21 -30.96
CA GLY A 149 -1.67 -27.26 -32.05
C GLY A 149 -1.22 -25.85 -31.64
N GLY A 150 -0.78 -25.65 -30.38
CA GLY A 150 -0.24 -24.38 -29.89
C GLY A 150 0.44 -24.52 -28.52
N ASN A 151 1.46 -23.68 -28.29
CA ASN A 151 2.28 -23.69 -27.06
C ASN A 151 1.70 -22.84 -25.90
N THR A 152 0.59 -22.14 -26.16
CA THR A 152 0.00 -21.17 -25.24
C THR A 152 -1.43 -21.58 -24.89
N ILE A 153 -1.69 -21.85 -23.62
CA ILE A 153 -3.04 -22.08 -23.10
C ILE A 153 -3.55 -20.73 -22.59
N GLU A 154 -4.47 -20.11 -23.32
CA GLU A 154 -5.15 -18.87 -22.92
C GLU A 154 -6.48 -19.22 -22.24
N VAL A 155 -6.53 -19.03 -20.92
CA VAL A 155 -7.77 -19.23 -20.15
C VAL A 155 -8.47 -17.88 -20.03
N ILE A 156 -9.60 -17.71 -20.71
CA ILE A 156 -10.48 -16.54 -20.59
C ILE A 156 -11.60 -16.90 -19.61
N PRO A 157 -11.46 -16.60 -18.30
CA PRO A 157 -12.54 -16.85 -17.35
C PRO A 157 -13.77 -16.03 -17.75
N GLN A 158 -14.88 -16.72 -18.03
CA GLN A 158 -16.17 -16.08 -18.29
C GLN A 158 -17.01 -16.07 -17.01
N GLY A 159 -17.64 -14.95 -16.70
CA GLY A 159 -18.46 -14.77 -15.51
C GLY A 159 -17.88 -13.76 -14.51
N SER A 160 -18.66 -13.45 -13.47
CA SER A 160 -18.29 -12.49 -12.43
C SER A 160 -18.25 -13.17 -11.07
N VAL A 161 -17.17 -12.97 -10.31
CA VAL A 161 -17.11 -13.31 -8.89
C VAL A 161 -17.32 -12.02 -8.10
N ALA A 162 -18.41 -11.94 -7.34
CA ALA A 162 -18.63 -10.88 -6.37
C ALA A 162 -18.34 -11.43 -4.97
N MET A 163 -17.57 -10.68 -4.17
CA MET A 163 -17.25 -11.04 -2.79
C MET A 163 -17.68 -9.90 -1.88
N ASP A 164 -18.81 -10.08 -1.22
CA ASP A 164 -19.34 -9.10 -0.28
C ASP A 164 -18.75 -9.34 1.12
N LEU A 165 -17.84 -8.46 1.54
CA LEU A 165 -17.30 -8.43 2.89
C LEU A 165 -18.03 -7.36 3.70
N GLY A 166 -18.98 -7.77 4.54
CA GLY A 166 -19.72 -6.86 5.42
C GLY A 166 -20.00 -7.48 6.78
N VAL A 167 -19.90 -6.69 7.84
CA VAL A 167 -20.34 -7.06 9.20
C VAL A 167 -21.54 -6.20 9.55
N ILE A 168 -22.70 -6.83 9.73
CA ILE A 168 -23.91 -6.15 10.19
C ILE A 168 -23.98 -6.32 11.70
N TRP A 169 -23.82 -5.22 12.45
CA TRP A 169 -24.03 -5.21 13.90
C TRP A 169 -25.23 -4.32 14.23
N GLN A 170 -26.24 -4.91 14.88
CA GLN A 170 -27.41 -4.20 15.37
C GLN A 170 -27.50 -4.38 16.88
N LYS A 171 -27.40 -3.28 17.63
CA LYS A 171 -27.67 -3.24 19.07
C LYS A 171 -29.04 -2.59 19.28
N ASN A 172 -29.96 -3.29 19.92
CA ASN A 172 -31.27 -2.77 20.27
C ASN A 172 -31.32 -2.52 21.77
N ASP A 173 -31.42 -1.25 22.16
CA ASP A 173 -31.48 -0.80 23.56
C ASP A 173 -32.89 -0.32 23.92
N ASN A 174 -33.94 -0.92 23.34
CA ASN A 174 -35.32 -0.50 23.60
C ASN A 174 -35.91 -1.29 24.79
N PRO A 175 -36.16 -0.67 25.96
CA PRO A 175 -36.64 -1.38 27.16
C PRO A 175 -38.15 -1.69 27.14
N SER A 176 -38.84 -1.46 26.03
CA SER A 176 -40.30 -1.59 25.91
C SER A 176 -40.76 -2.62 24.87
N LEU A 177 -39.85 -3.48 24.37
CA LEU A 177 -40.16 -4.63 23.52
C LEU A 177 -39.66 -5.93 24.16
#